data_AF-A0A5C1I7Z4-F1
#
_entry.id   AF-A0A5C1I7Z4-F1
#
_cell.length_a   1.000
_cell.length_b   1.000
_cell.length_c   1.000
_cell.angle_alpha   90.00
_cell.angle_beta   90.00
_cell.angle_gamma   90.00
#
_symmetry.space_group_name_H-M   'P 1'
#
loop_
_entity.id
_entity.type
_entity.pdbx_description
1 polymer ?
#
loop_
_entity_poly.entity_id
_entity_poly.type
_entity_poly.pdbx_seq_one_letter_code
_entity_poly.pdbx_strand_id
1 'polypeptide(L)'
;MNKILIARFSLVALLSILTATQLLAKMRDGVTRNINIAGLVVDSKTLQPIEAAAIYGADEQLLGKTDANGYYKVTLNFPADGEMKFKLKISKKGYNNIIQSEHWGNLSNGAKALMYFGLDKTGASGSDSFSKLINNLVTDLGYSNVLKNFDSVKAGKTFADKLTEAKSGNQDVLIRIDDKLYIVDKTGWIAISSAKDSILINNKQLVIADQLNSAIKRKDIKSMTPLNLKNTKFAIYTK
;
A
#
# COMPACT_ATOMS: atom_id res chain seq x y z
N MET A 1 -47.81 23.79 50.53
CA MET A 1 -46.68 23.18 49.78
C MET A 1 -45.53 24.17 49.74
N ASN A 2 -44.39 23.87 50.36
CA ASN A 2 -43.33 24.83 50.63
C ASN A 2 -42.43 25.03 49.39
N LYS A 3 -42.65 26.12 48.64
CA LYS A 3 -41.99 26.40 47.35
C LYS A 3 -40.45 26.45 47.44
N ILE A 4 -39.91 26.76 48.61
CA ILE A 4 -38.46 26.81 48.87
C ILE A 4 -37.85 25.41 48.95
N LEU A 5 -38.60 24.42 49.48
CA LEU A 5 -38.12 23.04 49.60
C LEU A 5 -38.04 22.39 48.20
N ILE A 6 -39.06 22.63 47.37
CA ILE A 6 -39.11 22.12 45.99
C ILE A 6 -37.96 22.72 45.14
N ALA A 7 -37.68 24.03 45.28
CA ALA A 7 -36.59 24.68 44.55
C ALA A 7 -35.19 24.12 44.92
N ARG A 8 -34.97 23.75 46.19
CA ARG A 8 -33.71 23.16 46.66
C ARG A 8 -33.51 21.72 46.15
N PHE A 9 -34.57 20.91 46.12
CA PHE A 9 -34.50 19.57 45.52
C PHE A 9 -34.27 19.62 44.01
N SER A 10 -34.87 20.57 43.29
CA SER A 10 -34.65 20.75 41.85
C SER A 10 -33.23 21.20 41.50
N LEU A 11 -32.61 22.06 42.32
CA LEU A 11 -31.23 22.52 42.09
C LEU A 11 -30.20 21.41 42.34
N VAL A 12 -30.39 20.60 43.38
CA VAL A 12 -29.52 19.45 43.68
C VAL A 12 -29.65 18.37 42.61
N ALA A 13 -30.87 18.12 42.10
CA ALA A 13 -31.11 17.20 40.99
C ALA A 13 -30.45 17.68 39.68
N LEU A 14 -30.54 18.98 39.35
CA LEU A 14 -29.85 19.53 38.17
C LEU A 14 -28.32 19.45 38.30
N LEU A 15 -27.77 19.76 39.48
CA LEU A 15 -26.32 19.72 39.70
C LEU A 15 -25.77 18.29 39.60
N SER A 16 -26.52 17.31 40.13
CA SER A 16 -26.14 15.89 40.06
C SER A 16 -26.22 15.31 38.65
N ILE A 17 -27.20 15.72 37.83
CA ILE A 17 -27.27 15.38 36.40
C ILE A 17 -26.10 16.01 35.62
N LEU A 18 -25.72 17.26 35.94
CA LEU A 18 -24.61 17.95 35.29
C LEU A 18 -23.25 17.30 35.63
N THR A 19 -23.05 16.86 36.88
CA THR A 19 -21.84 16.12 37.26
C THR A 19 -21.82 14.71 36.67
N ALA A 20 -22.98 14.04 36.54
CA ALA A 20 -23.07 12.71 35.95
C ALA A 20 -22.79 12.74 34.44
N THR A 21 -23.23 13.78 33.72
CA THR A 21 -22.92 13.95 32.28
C THR A 21 -21.45 14.30 32.04
N GLN A 22 -20.82 15.10 32.92
CA GLN A 22 -19.37 15.35 32.87
C GLN A 22 -18.54 14.10 33.22
N LEU A 23 -18.98 13.26 34.17
CA LEU A 23 -18.35 11.98 34.45
C LEU A 23 -18.55 10.97 33.31
N LEU A 24 -19.74 10.88 32.69
CA LEU A 24 -19.98 10.03 31.52
C LEU A 24 -19.16 10.49 30.30
N ALA A 25 -18.98 11.80 30.13
CA ALA A 25 -18.12 12.36 29.09
C ALA A 25 -16.63 12.06 29.34
N LYS A 26 -16.17 12.07 30.60
CA LYS A 26 -14.82 11.62 31.00
C LYS A 26 -14.63 10.10 30.92
N MET A 27 -15.67 9.30 31.17
CA MET A 27 -15.63 7.84 31.00
C MET A 27 -15.72 7.41 29.52
N ARG A 28 -15.98 8.36 28.61
CA ARG A 28 -15.78 8.23 27.17
C ARG A 28 -14.38 8.71 26.74
N ASP A 29 -13.38 8.59 27.60
CA ASP A 29 -12.00 8.37 27.12
C ASP A 29 -11.97 7.00 26.43
N GLY A 30 -12.56 6.95 25.23
CA GLY A 30 -12.50 5.81 24.35
C GLY A 30 -11.05 5.46 24.12
N VAL A 31 -10.73 4.17 24.12
CA VAL A 31 -9.38 3.68 23.85
C VAL A 31 -8.91 4.29 22.53
N THR A 32 -8.05 5.30 22.61
CA THR A 32 -7.46 5.91 21.43
C THR A 32 -6.34 4.98 20.98
N ARG A 33 -6.49 4.41 19.78
CA ARG A 33 -5.49 3.55 19.18
C ARG A 33 -4.67 4.35 18.21
N ASN A 34 -3.36 4.22 18.34
CA ASN A 34 -2.43 4.88 17.46
C ASN A 34 -1.83 3.86 16.50
N ILE A 35 -1.70 4.24 15.23
CA ILE A 35 -0.84 3.53 14.29
C ILE A 35 0.33 4.44 13.93
N ASN A 36 1.51 3.85 13.82
CA ASN A 36 2.74 4.54 13.51
C ASN A 36 3.23 4.10 12.13
N ILE A 37 3.40 5.05 11.24
CA ILE A 37 3.83 4.79 9.86
C ILE A 37 5.15 5.51 9.65
N ALA A 38 6.15 4.80 9.14
CA ALA A 38 7.41 5.39 8.72
C ALA A 38 7.76 4.95 7.30
N GLY A 39 8.67 5.67 6.67
CA GLY A 39 9.08 5.35 5.32
C GLY A 39 9.95 6.41 4.69
N LEU A 40 10.09 6.31 3.37
CA LEU A 40 10.80 7.30 2.56
C LEU A 40 9.86 7.93 1.54
N VAL A 41 10.05 9.22 1.31
CA VAL A 41 9.57 9.91 0.11
C VAL A 41 10.76 10.14 -0.80
N VAL A 42 10.68 9.64 -2.03
CA VAL A 42 11.75 9.71 -3.03
C VAL A 42 11.23 10.24 -4.35
N ASP A 43 12.14 10.68 -5.22
CA ASP A 43 11.84 10.92 -6.63
C ASP A 43 11.59 9.56 -7.30
N SER A 44 10.45 9.39 -7.96
CA SER A 44 10.00 8.10 -8.50
C SER A 44 10.94 7.49 -9.54
N LYS A 45 11.68 8.34 -10.27
CA LYS A 45 12.58 7.92 -11.36
C LYS A 45 13.97 7.60 -10.84
N THR A 46 14.53 8.50 -10.05
CA THR A 46 15.92 8.40 -9.56
C THR A 46 16.04 7.65 -8.24
N LEU A 47 14.91 7.47 -7.53
CA LEU A 47 14.83 6.91 -6.18
C LEU A 47 15.68 7.68 -5.15
N GLN A 48 16.06 8.91 -5.47
CA GLN A 48 16.76 9.81 -4.56
C GLN A 48 15.80 10.42 -3.54
N PRO A 49 16.26 10.65 -2.30
CA PRO A 49 15.41 11.18 -1.24
C PRO A 49 14.87 12.57 -1.57
N ILE A 50 13.63 12.83 -1.17
CA ILE A 50 13.01 14.16 -1.24
C ILE A 50 12.91 14.73 0.17
N GLU A 51 13.73 15.74 0.45
CA GLU A 51 13.67 16.49 1.70
C GLU A 51 12.42 17.37 1.79
N ALA A 52 11.88 17.57 2.99
CA ALA A 52 10.79 18.48 3.31
C ALA A 52 9.53 18.29 2.44
N ALA A 53 9.24 17.06 2.02
CA ALA A 53 7.93 16.67 1.52
C ALA A 53 6.96 16.66 2.69
N ALA A 54 5.80 17.29 2.54
CA ALA A 54 4.78 17.37 3.57
C ALA A 54 3.83 16.17 3.50
N ILE A 55 3.53 15.59 4.66
CA ILE A 55 2.59 14.47 4.82
C ILE A 55 1.36 15.00 5.54
N TYR A 56 0.20 14.88 4.89
CA TYR A 56 -1.08 15.34 5.39
C TYR A 56 -2.02 14.16 5.66
N GLY A 57 -2.86 14.31 6.69
CA GLY A 57 -3.96 13.41 7.00
C GLY A 57 -5.19 13.64 6.11
N ALA A 58 -6.28 12.92 6.41
CA ALA A 58 -7.53 12.99 5.65
C ALA A 58 -8.23 14.36 5.74
N ASP A 59 -8.01 15.07 6.84
CA ASP A 59 -8.54 16.39 7.18
C ASP A 59 -7.61 17.54 6.74
N GLU A 60 -6.62 17.25 5.88
CA GLU A 60 -5.57 18.19 5.46
C GLU A 60 -4.70 18.70 6.64
N GLN A 61 -4.74 18.05 7.81
CA GLN A 61 -3.82 18.33 8.91
C GLN A 61 -2.41 17.89 8.52
N LEU A 62 -1.42 18.76 8.73
CA LEU A 62 -0.01 18.41 8.56
C LEU A 62 0.41 17.44 9.69
N LEU A 63 0.76 16.21 9.30
CA LEU A 63 1.23 15.17 10.22
C LEU A 63 2.75 15.21 10.41
N GLY A 64 3.48 15.66 9.39
CA GLY A 64 4.94 15.73 9.42
C GLY A 64 5.56 16.15 8.10
N LYS A 65 6.89 16.19 8.07
CA LYS A 65 7.70 16.42 6.88
C LYS A 65 8.84 15.42 6.82
N THR A 66 9.34 15.14 5.63
CA THR A 66 10.57 14.35 5.48
C THR A 66 11.81 15.13 5.88
N ASP A 67 12.81 14.42 6.41
CA ASP A 67 14.16 14.94 6.64
C ASP A 67 15.02 14.93 5.37
N ALA A 68 16.31 15.30 5.50
CA ALA A 68 17.27 15.32 4.39
C ALA A 68 17.50 13.95 3.71
N ASN A 69 17.21 12.85 4.42
CA ASN A 69 17.27 11.49 3.88
C ASN A 69 15.93 11.05 3.27
N GLY A 70 14.96 11.97 3.14
CA GLY A 70 13.61 11.65 2.67
C GLY A 70 12.81 10.83 3.68
N TYR A 71 13.31 10.63 4.90
CA TYR A 71 12.66 9.82 5.91
C TYR A 71 11.56 10.59 6.61
N TYR A 72 10.45 9.91 6.88
CA TYR A 72 9.39 10.41 7.73
C TYR A 72 8.92 9.34 8.73
N LYS A 73 8.31 9.83 9.80
CA LYS A 73 7.53 9.02 10.74
C LYS A 73 6.34 9.85 11.21
N VAL A 74 5.14 9.29 11.10
CA VAL A 74 3.88 9.92 11.50
C VAL A 74 3.06 8.98 12.36
N THR A 75 2.19 9.56 13.18
CA THR A 75 1.23 8.84 14.02
C THR A 75 -0.18 9.24 13.63
N LEU A 76 -1.06 8.26 13.45
CA LEU A 76 -2.49 8.48 13.20
C LEU A 76 -3.27 7.96 14.40
N ASN A 77 -4.23 8.74 14.86
CA ASN A 77 -5.04 8.45 16.05
C ASN A 77 -6.45 8.00 15.63
N PHE A 78 -6.91 6.90 16.22
CA PHE A 78 -8.25 6.35 16.00
C PHE A 78 -9.01 6.31 17.33
N PRO A 79 -10.13 7.05 17.46
CA PRO A 79 -10.81 7.25 18.75
C PRO A 79 -11.69 6.06 19.20
N ALA A 80 -11.79 5.00 18.39
CA ALA A 80 -12.62 3.84 18.67
C ALA A 80 -12.01 2.55 18.11
N ASP A 81 -12.47 1.41 18.63
CA ASP A 81 -12.18 0.07 18.09
C ASP A 81 -12.89 -0.17 16.74
N GLY A 82 -12.35 -1.12 15.96
CA GLY A 82 -12.87 -1.47 14.63
C GLY A 82 -11.90 -1.16 13.49
N GLU A 83 -12.44 -1.15 12.28
CA GLU A 83 -11.69 -0.89 11.05
C GLU A 83 -10.97 0.47 11.09
N MET A 84 -9.78 0.53 10.50
CA MET A 84 -9.00 1.74 10.40
C MET A 84 -8.99 2.22 8.95
N LYS A 85 -9.72 3.30 8.67
CA LYS A 85 -9.74 3.96 7.36
C LYS A 85 -8.99 5.27 7.47
N PHE A 86 -7.99 5.47 6.62
CA PHE A 86 -7.22 6.71 6.61
C PHE A 86 -6.72 7.05 5.23
N LYS A 87 -6.33 8.32 5.08
CA LYS A 87 -5.74 8.87 3.87
C LYS A 87 -4.46 9.61 4.23
N LEU A 88 -3.44 9.39 3.42
CA LEU A 88 -2.20 10.17 3.43
C LEU A 88 -2.09 10.93 2.13
N LYS A 89 -1.82 12.23 2.20
CA LYS A 89 -1.49 13.06 1.05
C LYS A 89 -0.04 13.53 1.17
N ILE A 90 0.75 13.25 0.15
CA ILE A 90 2.17 13.59 0.12
C ILE A 90 2.34 14.70 -0.90
N SER A 91 2.96 15.80 -0.49
CA SER A 91 3.11 17.00 -1.32
C SER A 91 4.50 17.60 -1.21
N LYS A 92 5.05 17.98 -2.35
CA LYS A 92 6.31 18.73 -2.46
C LYS A 92 6.22 19.65 -3.68
N LYS A 93 6.63 20.90 -3.52
CA LYS A 93 6.72 21.85 -4.64
C LYS A 93 7.61 21.27 -5.76
N GLY A 94 7.11 21.31 -7.00
CA GLY A 94 7.80 20.74 -8.17
C GLY A 94 7.48 19.27 -8.44
N TYR A 95 6.63 18.65 -7.60
CA TYR A 95 6.17 17.28 -7.74
C TYR A 95 4.64 17.21 -7.79
N ASN A 96 4.11 16.16 -8.41
CA ASN A 96 2.70 15.82 -8.33
C ASN A 96 2.39 15.21 -6.97
N ASN A 97 1.21 15.51 -6.43
CA ASN A 97 0.78 14.96 -5.14
C ASN A 97 0.39 13.49 -5.29
N ILE A 98 0.71 12.68 -4.28
CA ILE A 98 0.11 11.35 -4.11
C ILE A 98 -0.98 11.44 -3.06
N ILE A 99 -2.10 10.81 -3.34
CA ILE A 99 -3.17 10.53 -2.38
C ILE A 99 -3.27 9.03 -2.22
N GLN A 100 -2.99 8.55 -1.02
CA GLN A 100 -3.07 7.14 -0.67
C GLN A 100 -4.21 6.93 0.33
N SER A 101 -5.13 6.05 -0.02
CA SER A 101 -6.24 5.65 0.84
C SER A 101 -6.05 4.21 1.29
N GLU A 102 -6.20 3.98 2.59
CA GLU A 102 -6.02 2.67 3.21
C GLU A 102 -7.28 2.27 3.99
N HIS A 103 -7.56 0.97 3.99
CA HIS A 103 -8.62 0.37 4.78
C HIS A 103 -8.07 -0.89 5.44
N TRP A 104 -7.68 -0.74 6.70
CA TRP A 104 -7.12 -1.82 7.49
C TRP A 104 -8.18 -2.39 8.44
N GLY A 105 -7.97 -3.64 8.84
CA GLY A 105 -8.79 -4.30 9.84
C GLY A 105 -8.63 -3.69 11.24
N ASN A 106 -9.16 -4.39 12.23
CA ASN A 106 -9.09 -3.98 13.63
C ASN A 106 -7.70 -4.26 14.23
N LEU A 107 -6.76 -3.32 14.09
CA LEU A 107 -5.41 -3.46 14.64
C LEU A 107 -5.31 -3.01 16.10
N SER A 108 -4.36 -3.57 16.85
CA SER A 108 -4.10 -3.14 18.22
C SER A 108 -3.46 -1.74 18.28
N ASN A 109 -3.56 -1.09 19.45
CA ASN A 109 -2.85 0.15 19.71
C ASN A 109 -1.33 -0.04 19.52
N GLY A 110 -0.69 0.92 18.86
CA GLY A 110 0.75 0.89 18.59
C GLY A 110 1.12 0.07 17.36
N ALA A 111 0.16 -0.31 16.51
CA ALA A 111 0.46 -0.97 15.25
C ALA A 111 1.44 -0.14 14.40
N LYS A 112 2.27 -0.83 13.62
CA LYS A 112 3.38 -0.24 12.87
C LYS A 112 3.32 -0.69 11.43
N ALA A 113 3.68 0.20 10.52
CA ALA A 113 3.80 -0.12 9.10
C ALA A 113 4.92 0.70 8.45
N LEU A 114 5.46 0.14 7.37
CA LEU A 114 6.37 0.86 6.49
C LEU A 114 5.64 1.21 5.20
N MET A 115 5.68 2.48 4.81
CA MET A 115 5.04 2.94 3.59
C MET A 115 5.97 3.86 2.80
N TYR A 116 6.20 3.54 1.54
CA TYR A 116 7.14 4.26 0.68
C TYR A 116 6.38 4.99 -0.41
N PHE A 117 6.85 6.18 -0.76
CA PHE A 117 6.24 7.01 -1.80
C PHE A 117 7.29 7.48 -2.80
N GLY A 118 7.05 7.25 -4.08
CA GLY A 118 7.83 7.82 -5.17
C GLY A 118 7.05 8.91 -5.86
N LEU A 119 7.49 10.16 -5.79
CA LEU A 119 6.83 11.30 -6.42
C LEU A 119 7.38 11.57 -7.82
N ASP A 120 6.48 11.82 -8.77
CA ASP A 120 6.83 12.33 -10.10
C ASP A 120 6.95 13.84 -10.09
N LYS A 121 7.87 14.38 -10.89
CA LYS A 121 7.95 15.82 -11.13
C LYS A 121 6.71 16.32 -11.86
N THR A 122 6.28 17.53 -11.54
CA THR A 122 5.16 18.19 -12.23
C THR A 122 5.46 18.30 -13.73
N GLY A 123 4.49 17.94 -14.57
CA GLY A 123 4.63 17.98 -16.04
C GLY A 123 5.45 16.83 -16.64
N ALA A 124 5.88 15.83 -15.84
CA ALA A 124 6.47 14.61 -16.39
C ALA A 124 5.46 13.85 -17.26
N SER A 125 5.92 13.32 -18.39
CA SER A 125 5.16 12.45 -19.27
C SER A 125 5.01 11.07 -18.64
N GLY A 126 3.79 10.62 -18.42
CA GLY A 126 3.50 9.37 -17.69
C GLY A 126 3.38 9.55 -16.18
N SER A 127 2.80 8.56 -15.50
CA SER A 127 2.74 8.47 -14.03
C SER A 127 3.65 7.33 -13.58
N ASP A 128 4.88 7.66 -13.18
CA ASP A 128 5.81 6.72 -12.54
C ASP A 128 5.67 6.75 -11.01
N SER A 129 4.73 7.55 -10.51
CA SER A 129 4.47 7.71 -9.09
C SER A 129 4.02 6.38 -8.50
N PHE A 130 4.48 6.11 -7.28
CA PHE A 130 4.14 4.86 -6.61
C PHE A 130 3.92 5.06 -5.13
N SER A 131 3.11 4.18 -4.57
CA SER A 131 3.03 3.91 -3.14
C SER A 131 3.30 2.43 -2.90
N LYS A 132 4.02 2.12 -1.83
CA LYS A 132 4.31 0.74 -1.44
C LYS A 132 4.16 0.57 0.06
N LEU A 133 3.15 -0.20 0.45
CA LEU A 133 3.01 -0.70 1.81
C LEU A 133 3.86 -1.97 1.98
N ILE A 134 4.61 -2.04 3.07
CA ILE A 134 5.22 -3.27 3.56
C ILE A 134 4.52 -3.63 4.87
N ASN A 135 3.78 -4.73 4.83
CA ASN A 135 2.88 -5.20 5.90
C ASN A 135 3.37 -6.48 6.60
N ASN A 136 4.67 -6.81 6.47
CA ASN A 136 5.27 -7.82 7.34
C ASN A 136 5.22 -7.33 8.80
N LEU A 137 5.50 -8.19 9.79
CA LEU A 137 5.50 -7.83 11.21
C LEU A 137 6.56 -6.75 11.50
N VAL A 138 6.24 -5.48 11.22
CA VAL A 138 7.12 -4.33 11.43
C VAL A 138 7.15 -4.05 12.91
N THR A 139 8.29 -4.26 13.54
CA THR A 139 8.50 -3.93 14.95
C THR A 139 9.34 -2.67 15.13
N ASP A 140 10.14 -2.31 14.14
CA ASP A 140 11.05 -1.16 14.15
C ASP A 140 10.73 -0.16 13.03
N LEU A 141 10.63 1.11 13.39
CA LEU A 141 10.38 2.24 12.47
C LEU A 141 11.62 3.15 12.33
N GLY A 142 12.76 2.73 12.89
CA GLY A 142 14.03 3.43 12.76
C GLY A 142 14.52 3.48 11.32
N TYR A 143 15.23 4.56 10.98
CA TYR A 143 15.71 4.82 9.63
C TYR A 143 16.49 3.65 9.01
N SER A 144 17.34 2.98 9.79
CA SER A 144 18.10 1.81 9.31
C SER A 144 17.18 0.68 8.81
N ASN A 145 16.13 0.34 9.57
CA ASN A 145 15.15 -0.67 9.15
C ASN A 145 14.33 -0.19 7.94
N VAL A 146 13.96 1.08 7.91
CA VAL A 146 13.27 1.69 6.76
C VAL A 146 14.13 1.57 5.49
N LEU A 147 15.42 1.88 5.58
CA LEU A 147 16.34 1.81 4.45
C LEU A 147 16.56 0.37 3.97
N LYS A 148 16.74 -0.57 4.90
CA LYS A 148 16.85 -2.00 4.57
C LYS A 148 15.63 -2.51 3.79
N ASN A 149 14.43 -2.14 4.22
CA ASN A 149 13.20 -2.55 3.54
C ASN A 149 12.99 -1.81 2.20
N PHE A 150 13.58 -0.61 2.04
CA PHE A 150 13.56 0.12 0.78
C PHE A 150 14.34 -0.59 -0.35
N ASP A 151 15.31 -1.44 -0.04
CA ASP A 151 16.01 -2.27 -1.05
C ASP A 151 15.04 -3.16 -1.83
N SER A 152 13.98 -3.66 -1.18
CA SER A 152 12.94 -4.43 -1.86
C SER A 152 12.11 -3.57 -2.83
N VAL A 153 11.91 -2.29 -2.50
CA VAL A 153 11.22 -1.32 -3.37
C VAL A 153 12.09 -1.02 -4.59
N LYS A 154 13.38 -0.75 -4.38
CA LYS A 154 14.36 -0.55 -5.46
C LYS A 154 14.41 -1.76 -6.39
N ALA A 155 14.55 -2.96 -5.84
CA ALA A 155 14.57 -4.19 -6.63
C ALA A 155 13.27 -4.40 -7.43
N GLY A 156 12.11 -4.10 -6.84
CA GLY A 156 10.82 -4.16 -7.52
C GLY A 156 10.72 -3.19 -8.69
N LYS A 157 11.19 -1.95 -8.53
CA LYS A 157 11.23 -0.95 -9.60
C LYS A 157 12.17 -1.37 -10.73
N THR A 158 13.39 -1.78 -10.39
CA THR A 158 14.36 -2.29 -11.37
C THR A 158 13.80 -3.46 -12.18
N PHE A 159 13.12 -4.40 -11.51
CA PHE A 159 12.46 -5.51 -12.20
C PHE A 159 11.34 -5.03 -13.13
N ALA A 160 10.49 -4.10 -12.68
CA ALA A 160 9.42 -3.55 -13.50
C ALA A 160 9.95 -2.83 -14.75
N ASP A 161 11.08 -2.14 -14.64
CA ASP A 161 11.75 -1.47 -15.76
C ASP A 161 12.29 -2.49 -16.77
N LYS A 162 13.02 -3.50 -16.30
CA LYS A 162 13.48 -4.63 -17.16
C LYS A 162 12.32 -5.36 -17.83
N LEU A 163 11.22 -5.56 -17.11
CA LEU A 163 10.02 -6.20 -17.64
C LEU A 163 9.36 -5.35 -18.73
N THR A 164 9.32 -4.04 -18.54
CA THR A 164 8.75 -3.10 -19.52
C THR A 164 9.60 -3.08 -20.78
N GLU A 165 10.93 -3.02 -20.62
CA GLU A 165 11.89 -3.11 -21.72
C GLU A 165 11.75 -4.44 -22.48
N ALA A 166 11.74 -5.57 -21.79
CA ALA A 166 11.59 -6.89 -22.39
C ALA A 166 10.26 -7.09 -23.14
N LYS A 167 9.21 -6.35 -22.74
CA LYS A 167 7.89 -6.33 -23.39
C LYS A 167 7.82 -5.36 -24.58
N SER A 168 8.71 -4.37 -24.67
CA SER A 168 8.63 -3.33 -25.70
C SER A 168 8.87 -3.91 -27.09
N GLY A 169 7.94 -3.72 -28.02
CA GLY A 169 7.99 -4.31 -29.37
C GLY A 169 7.91 -5.85 -29.44
N ASN A 170 7.94 -6.53 -28.28
CA ASN A 170 8.00 -7.98 -28.19
C ASN A 170 6.61 -8.61 -27.95
N GLN A 171 6.27 -9.65 -28.72
CA GLN A 171 5.01 -10.40 -28.62
C GLN A 171 5.18 -11.80 -28.01
N ASP A 172 6.38 -12.13 -27.55
CA ASP A 172 6.64 -13.36 -26.82
C ASP A 172 5.90 -13.38 -25.49
N VAL A 173 5.43 -14.57 -25.14
CA VAL A 173 4.69 -14.87 -23.91
C VAL A 173 5.63 -15.35 -22.82
N LEU A 174 6.63 -16.17 -23.16
CA LEU A 174 7.70 -16.58 -22.28
C LEU A 174 8.92 -15.68 -22.52
N ILE A 175 9.36 -14.99 -21.47
CA ILE A 175 10.56 -14.15 -21.50
C ILE A 175 11.52 -14.52 -20.36
N ARG A 176 12.79 -14.11 -20.50
CA ARG A 176 13.84 -14.29 -19.48
C ARG A 176 14.33 -12.93 -18.96
N ILE A 177 14.43 -12.79 -17.64
CA ILE A 177 14.99 -11.60 -16.97
C ILE A 177 15.90 -12.11 -15.83
N ASP A 178 17.17 -11.68 -15.80
CA ASP A 178 18.16 -12.07 -14.78
C ASP A 178 18.14 -13.58 -14.48
N ASP A 179 18.18 -14.40 -15.55
CA ASP A 179 18.14 -15.87 -15.53
C ASP A 179 16.84 -16.54 -15.04
N LYS A 180 15.79 -15.77 -14.77
CA LYS A 180 14.48 -16.29 -14.39
C LYS A 180 13.50 -16.23 -15.56
N LEU A 181 12.62 -17.21 -15.62
CA LEU A 181 11.58 -17.33 -16.64
C LEU A 181 10.26 -16.74 -16.15
N TYR A 182 9.61 -16.00 -17.04
CA TYR A 182 8.34 -15.35 -16.76
C TYR A 182 7.37 -15.56 -17.92
N ILE A 183 6.15 -15.97 -17.60
CA ILE A 183 5.02 -15.87 -18.50
C ILE A 183 4.44 -14.47 -18.34
N VAL A 184 4.25 -13.75 -19.45
CA VAL A 184 3.84 -12.36 -19.43
C VAL A 184 2.63 -12.09 -20.31
N ASP A 185 1.78 -11.18 -19.87
CA ASP A 185 0.70 -10.62 -20.68
C ASP A 185 0.88 -9.09 -20.85
N LYS A 186 -0.20 -8.39 -21.19
CA LYS A 186 -0.20 -6.92 -21.31
C LYS A 186 0.22 -6.22 -20.01
N THR A 187 -0.32 -6.63 -18.86
CA THR A 187 -0.19 -5.90 -17.58
C THR A 187 0.47 -6.72 -16.46
N GLY A 188 0.42 -8.03 -16.54
CA GLY A 188 0.90 -8.97 -15.54
C GLY A 188 2.08 -9.82 -16.00
N TRP A 189 2.53 -10.63 -15.05
CA TRP A 189 3.61 -11.60 -15.20
C TRP A 189 3.47 -12.69 -14.12
N ILE A 190 3.94 -13.89 -14.43
CA ILE A 190 4.03 -15.02 -13.49
C ILE A 190 5.41 -15.62 -13.64
N ALA A 191 6.17 -15.68 -12.54
CA ALA A 191 7.44 -16.40 -12.52
C ALA A 191 7.19 -17.90 -12.60
N ILE A 192 7.95 -18.59 -13.45
CA ILE A 192 7.89 -20.04 -13.58
C ILE A 192 9.25 -20.66 -13.24
N SER A 193 9.23 -21.92 -12.83
CA SER A 193 10.43 -22.60 -12.35
C SER A 193 11.23 -23.23 -13.49
N SER A 194 10.56 -23.59 -14.60
CA SER A 194 11.18 -24.31 -15.69
C SER A 194 10.53 -24.02 -17.04
N ALA A 195 11.39 -23.99 -18.06
CA ALA A 195 11.05 -24.09 -19.49
C ALA A 195 10.15 -25.29 -19.85
N LYS A 196 10.17 -26.33 -18.99
CA LYS A 196 9.37 -27.55 -19.14
C LYS A 196 8.08 -27.55 -18.32
N ASP A 197 7.76 -26.47 -17.62
CA ASP A 197 6.52 -26.39 -16.85
C ASP A 197 5.30 -26.50 -17.79
N SER A 198 4.34 -27.35 -17.44
CA SER A 198 3.13 -27.57 -18.22
C SER A 198 2.12 -26.42 -18.06
N ILE A 199 1.62 -25.95 -19.20
CA ILE A 199 0.70 -24.81 -19.35
C ILE A 199 -0.55 -25.26 -20.08
N LEU A 200 -1.72 -24.97 -19.52
CA LEU A 200 -3.00 -25.26 -20.13
C LEU A 200 -3.56 -24.01 -20.83
N ILE A 201 -3.69 -24.06 -22.16
CA ILE A 201 -4.26 -23.00 -22.97
C ILE A 201 -5.76 -23.28 -23.17
N ASN A 202 -6.61 -22.32 -22.79
CA ASN A 202 -8.08 -22.36 -22.96
C ASN A 202 -8.76 -23.62 -22.40
N ASN A 203 -8.21 -24.21 -21.33
CA ASN A 203 -8.67 -25.48 -20.74
C ASN A 203 -8.70 -26.67 -21.73
N LYS A 204 -7.99 -26.58 -22.86
CA LYS A 204 -8.07 -27.56 -23.96
C LYS A 204 -6.71 -28.10 -24.37
N GLN A 205 -5.73 -27.22 -24.55
CA GLN A 205 -4.43 -27.57 -25.11
C GLN A 205 -3.36 -27.51 -24.03
N LEU A 206 -2.66 -28.62 -23.80
CA LEU A 206 -1.50 -28.67 -22.91
C LEU A 206 -0.23 -28.44 -23.73
N VAL A 207 0.61 -27.50 -23.31
CA VAL A 207 1.93 -27.23 -23.89
C VAL A 207 2.97 -27.12 -22.77
N ILE A 208 4.25 -27.21 -23.11
CA ILE A 208 5.32 -26.80 -22.18
C ILE A 208 5.66 -25.32 -22.40
N ALA A 209 6.21 -24.66 -21.38
CA ALA A 209 6.50 -23.23 -21.44
C ALA A 209 7.35 -22.81 -22.67
N ASP A 210 8.38 -23.59 -23.04
CA ASP A 210 9.22 -23.32 -24.22
C ASP A 210 8.47 -23.25 -25.56
N GLN A 211 7.27 -23.84 -25.62
CA GLN A 211 6.44 -23.83 -26.83
C GLN A 211 5.51 -22.61 -26.91
N LEU A 212 5.39 -21.81 -25.85
CA LEU A 212 4.41 -20.73 -25.76
C LEU A 212 4.55 -19.68 -26.86
N ASN A 213 5.78 -19.24 -27.15
CA ASN A 213 6.05 -18.16 -28.11
C ASN A 213 5.68 -18.52 -29.56
N SER A 214 5.66 -19.83 -29.84
CA SER A 214 5.21 -20.40 -31.12
C SER A 214 3.71 -20.69 -31.12
N ALA A 215 3.11 -20.99 -29.97
CA ALA A 215 1.70 -21.34 -29.86
C ALA A 215 0.76 -20.13 -29.88
N ILE A 216 1.13 -19.04 -29.19
CA ILE A 216 0.29 -17.86 -29.01
C ILE A 216 1.12 -16.58 -28.95
N LYS A 217 0.50 -15.43 -29.22
CA LYS A 217 1.14 -14.12 -29.02
C LYS A 217 0.61 -13.45 -27.75
N ARG A 218 1.47 -12.65 -27.12
CA ARG A 218 1.16 -11.93 -25.87
C ARG A 218 -0.10 -11.05 -25.97
N LYS A 219 -0.34 -10.42 -27.12
CA LYS A 219 -1.55 -9.61 -27.38
C LYS A 219 -2.86 -10.40 -27.34
N ASP A 220 -2.80 -11.72 -27.51
CA ASP A 220 -3.97 -12.60 -27.57
C ASP A 220 -4.38 -13.10 -26.18
N ILE A 221 -3.52 -12.90 -25.16
CA ILE A 221 -3.79 -13.29 -23.78
C ILE A 221 -4.83 -12.36 -23.16
N LYS A 222 -5.88 -12.96 -22.59
CA LYS A 222 -6.91 -12.31 -21.78
C LYS A 222 -6.57 -12.39 -20.29
N SER A 223 -6.13 -13.55 -19.82
CA SER A 223 -5.72 -13.74 -18.42
C SER A 223 -4.79 -14.95 -18.26
N MET A 224 -4.06 -14.95 -17.15
CA MET A 224 -3.18 -16.04 -16.74
C MET A 224 -3.39 -16.34 -15.26
N THR A 225 -3.33 -17.60 -14.86
CA THR A 225 -3.44 -17.99 -13.45
C THR A 225 -2.54 -19.17 -13.11
N PRO A 226 -1.91 -19.18 -11.93
CA PRO A 226 -1.42 -20.42 -11.33
C PRO A 226 -2.57 -21.41 -11.12
N LEU A 227 -2.28 -22.69 -11.24
CA LEU A 227 -3.17 -23.80 -10.95
C LEU A 227 -2.59 -24.65 -9.83
N ASN A 228 -3.45 -25.16 -8.96
CA ASN A 228 -3.06 -26.10 -7.92
C ASN A 228 -3.32 -27.55 -8.39
N LEU A 229 -2.78 -27.92 -9.55
CA LEU A 229 -2.91 -29.27 -10.12
C LEU A 229 -1.55 -29.97 -10.12
N LYS A 230 -1.57 -31.30 -9.94
CA LYS A 230 -0.35 -32.12 -9.77
C LYS A 230 0.63 -32.00 -10.95
N ASN A 231 0.12 -31.91 -12.17
CA ASN A 231 0.91 -31.96 -13.41
C ASN A 231 0.77 -30.71 -14.30
N THR A 232 -0.07 -29.75 -13.92
CA THR A 232 -0.31 -28.51 -14.66
C THR A 232 -0.21 -27.35 -13.70
N LYS A 233 0.78 -26.49 -13.90
CA LYS A 233 1.09 -25.43 -12.94
C LYS A 233 0.40 -24.11 -13.27
N PHE A 234 0.03 -23.89 -14.53
CA PHE A 234 -0.50 -22.61 -14.99
C PHE A 234 -1.55 -22.80 -16.08
N ALA A 235 -2.49 -21.86 -16.16
CA ALA A 235 -3.43 -21.72 -17.27
C ALA A 235 -3.32 -20.34 -17.92
N ILE A 236 -3.50 -20.31 -19.24
CA ILE A 236 -3.61 -19.10 -20.06
C ILE A 236 -4.95 -19.15 -20.79
N TYR A 237 -5.68 -18.04 -20.74
CA TYR A 237 -6.91 -17.83 -21.48
C TYR A 237 -6.67 -16.80 -22.56
N THR A 238 -6.99 -17.15 -23.81
CA THR A 238 -6.90 -16.22 -24.94
C THR A 238 -8.25 -15.56 -25.19
N LYS A 239 -8.23 -14.52 -26.03
CA LYS A 239 -9.44 -13.95 -26.63
C LYS A 239 -10.10 -14.91 -27.60
#